data_AF-A0A9E1P0C5-F1
#
_entry.id   AF-A0A9E1P0C5-F1
#
_cell.length_a   1.000
_cell.length_b   1.000
_cell.length_c   1.000
_cell.angle_alpha   90.00
_cell.angle_beta   90.00
_cell.angle_gamma   90.00
#
_symmetry.space_group_name_H-M   'P 1'
#
loop_
_entity.id
_entity.type
_entity.pdbx_description
1 polymer ?
#
loop_
_entity_poly.entity_id
_entity_poly.type
_entity_poly.pdbx_seq_one_letter_code
_entity_poly.pdbx_strand_id
1 'polypeptide(L)'
;VSGKAAFILGDSGQFLFDKERVTAIIDVELGYIGDPAADLAGLFVRDVSEPLGDIGHAIDHYDQCMGRPVNRRAVMYHAIRWGLSTPLHVANMIARPPRSLEYIQYLGWYLVYQRTPLQQIAYLENIELEEPATPEAMTTPYSVAHDALLDRLQGFKTNSDTQAYDLDRLIRLQQYLHRADRYGPDVDRQALDEAQEILGTRPTSLLQCDQLLVEFIAGSAGESDADLVQYFYRRFRRQEFLLKGVLRELEGASVQMLEL
;
A
#
# COMPACT_ATOMS: atom_id res chain seq x y z
N VAL A 1 -24.58 -0.50 12.99
CA VAL A 1 -24.80 0.88 12.48
C VAL A 1 -24.54 1.85 13.61
N SER A 2 -23.39 2.52 13.58
CA SER A 2 -22.89 3.39 14.65
C SER A 2 -23.25 4.84 14.33
N GLY A 3 -24.11 5.47 15.14
CA GLY A 3 -24.34 6.92 15.10
C GLY A 3 -25.21 7.48 13.97
N LYS A 4 -25.60 8.76 14.12
CA LYS A 4 -26.21 9.56 13.04
C LYS A 4 -25.13 9.87 12.00
N ALA A 5 -25.54 9.95 10.72
CA ALA A 5 -24.64 10.37 9.65
C ALA A 5 -24.05 11.77 9.92
N ALA A 6 -22.81 11.98 9.51
CA ALA A 6 -22.04 13.20 9.69
C ALA A 6 -21.37 13.63 8.38
N PHE A 7 -20.85 14.86 8.35
CA PHE A 7 -19.95 15.30 7.29
C PHE A 7 -18.60 14.60 7.48
N ILE A 8 -18.13 13.97 6.40
CA ILE A 8 -16.89 13.22 6.31
C ILE A 8 -16.00 13.96 5.33
N LEU A 9 -14.72 14.14 5.65
CA LEU A 9 -13.76 14.79 4.76
C LEU A 9 -13.47 13.93 3.52
N GLY A 10 -13.49 12.61 3.68
CA GLY A 10 -13.22 11.64 2.62
C GLY A 10 -11.74 11.47 2.29
N ASP A 11 -10.92 12.51 2.52
CA ASP A 11 -9.45 12.45 2.58
C ASP A 11 -8.92 12.99 3.92
N SER A 12 -9.39 12.40 5.03
CA SER A 12 -8.96 12.69 6.40
C SER A 12 -7.43 12.71 6.63
N GLY A 13 -7.02 13.55 7.59
CA GLY A 13 -5.61 13.77 7.95
C GLY A 13 -4.96 15.00 7.31
N GLN A 14 -5.71 15.77 6.52
CA GLN A 14 -5.24 16.93 5.78
C GLN A 14 -5.38 18.24 6.58
N PHE A 15 -4.32 18.60 7.30
CA PHE A 15 -4.31 19.74 8.21
C PHE A 15 -3.24 20.78 7.86
N LEU A 16 -3.59 22.06 7.98
CA LEU A 16 -2.61 23.15 8.07
C LEU A 16 -2.36 23.50 9.52
N PHE A 17 -1.09 23.70 9.87
CA PHE A 17 -0.66 24.03 11.21
C PHE A 17 -0.02 25.41 11.29
N ASP A 18 -0.29 26.13 12.38
CA ASP A 18 0.57 27.18 12.90
C ASP A 18 1.11 26.72 14.26
N LYS A 19 2.38 26.30 14.27
CA LYS A 19 3.01 25.61 15.40
C LYS A 19 2.20 24.35 15.78
N GLU A 20 1.66 24.31 16.99
CA GLU A 20 0.93 23.17 17.55
C GLU A 20 -0.60 23.27 17.32
N ARG A 21 -1.06 24.26 16.54
CA ARG A 21 -2.48 24.51 16.33
C ARG A 21 -2.88 24.20 14.89
N VAL A 22 -3.89 23.36 14.73
CA VAL A 22 -4.60 23.21 13.45
C VAL A 22 -5.31 24.53 13.14
N THR A 23 -5.05 25.10 11.97
CA THR A 23 -5.63 26.37 11.50
C THR A 23 -6.65 26.15 10.38
N ALA A 24 -6.48 25.10 9.58
CA ALA A 24 -7.41 24.74 8.52
C ALA A 24 -7.40 23.24 8.23
N ILE A 25 -8.50 22.77 7.64
CA ILE A 25 -8.61 21.47 6.97
C ILE A 25 -8.61 21.76 5.46
N ILE A 26 -7.84 20.98 4.69
CA ILE A 26 -7.73 21.12 3.23
C ILE A 26 -8.20 19.86 2.51
N ASP A 27 -8.18 19.88 1.18
CA ASP A 27 -8.55 18.74 0.32
C ASP A 27 -9.94 18.15 0.59
N VAL A 28 -10.91 19.06 0.76
CA VAL A 28 -12.33 18.75 1.06
C VAL A 28 -13.13 18.21 -0.13
N GLU A 29 -12.49 17.99 -1.28
CA GLU A 29 -13.14 17.64 -2.55
C GLU A 29 -13.71 16.21 -2.57
N LEU A 30 -13.24 15.33 -1.68
CA LEU A 30 -13.78 13.99 -1.49
C LEU A 30 -14.87 13.92 -0.41
N GLY A 31 -15.33 15.07 0.10
CA GLY A 31 -16.26 15.12 1.21
C GLY A 31 -17.65 14.53 0.90
N TYR A 32 -18.25 13.85 1.88
CA TYR A 32 -19.58 13.24 1.76
C TYR A 32 -20.31 13.15 3.11
N ILE A 33 -21.59 12.77 3.07
CA ILE A 33 -22.38 12.49 4.28
C ILE A 33 -22.36 10.98 4.54
N GLY A 34 -21.87 10.55 5.71
CA GLY A 34 -21.68 9.13 5.98
C GLY A 34 -21.43 8.79 7.46
N ASP A 35 -20.86 7.61 7.69
CA ASP A 35 -20.48 7.15 9.02
C ASP A 35 -19.24 7.93 9.52
N PRO A 36 -19.31 8.63 10.67
CA PRO A 36 -18.18 9.38 11.23
C PRO A 36 -16.94 8.54 11.51
N ALA A 37 -17.08 7.21 11.66
CA ALA A 37 -15.95 6.31 11.80
C ALA A 37 -15.02 6.33 10.57
N ALA A 38 -15.51 6.74 9.40
CA ALA A 38 -14.71 6.81 8.17
C ALA A 38 -13.62 7.90 8.22
N ASP A 39 -13.86 9.03 8.89
CA ASP A 39 -12.84 10.08 9.03
C ASP A 39 -11.73 9.65 10.01
N LEU A 40 -12.11 9.02 11.13
CA LEU A 40 -11.14 8.45 12.07
C LEU A 40 -10.30 7.34 11.42
N ALA A 41 -10.95 6.52 10.60
CA ALA A 41 -10.28 5.48 9.84
C ALA A 41 -9.24 6.02 8.86
N GLY A 42 -9.48 7.19 8.29
CA GLY A 42 -8.53 7.86 7.39
C GLY A 42 -7.18 8.14 8.03
N LEU A 43 -7.14 8.35 9.34
CA LEU A 43 -5.89 8.59 10.06
C LEU A 43 -4.95 7.38 9.98
N PHE A 44 -5.47 6.15 10.03
CA PHE A 44 -4.65 4.93 9.89
C PHE A 44 -4.02 4.80 8.52
N VAL A 45 -4.77 5.17 7.47
CA VAL A 45 -4.28 5.12 6.10
C VAL A 45 -3.28 6.25 5.86
N ARG A 46 -3.56 7.47 6.35
CA ARG A 46 -2.66 8.63 6.22
C ARG A 46 -1.32 8.39 6.91
N ASP A 47 -1.33 7.83 8.12
CA ASP A 47 -0.13 7.55 8.92
C ASP A 47 0.89 6.66 8.22
N VAL A 48 0.44 5.81 7.30
CA VAL A 48 1.32 4.94 6.48
C VAL A 48 2.27 5.77 5.62
N SER A 49 1.84 6.91 5.07
CA SER A 49 2.70 7.80 4.26
C SER A 49 3.16 9.06 5.01
N GLU A 50 2.39 9.49 6.00
CA GLU A 50 2.62 10.73 6.76
C GLU A 50 2.42 10.45 8.25
N PRO A 51 3.47 10.09 9.00
CA PRO A 51 3.33 9.66 10.38
C PRO A 51 2.61 10.70 11.26
N LEU A 52 1.49 10.28 11.86
CA LEU A 52 0.59 11.12 12.67
C LEU A 52 0.78 10.92 14.18
N GLY A 53 1.64 9.97 14.59
CA GLY A 53 1.83 9.60 15.99
C GLY A 53 0.83 8.54 16.43
N ASP A 54 0.49 8.48 17.72
CA ASP A 54 -0.37 7.43 18.27
C ASP A 54 -1.85 7.67 17.92
N ILE A 55 -2.37 6.91 16.95
CA ILE A 55 -3.76 7.03 16.49
C ILE A 55 -4.74 6.49 17.54
N GLY A 56 -4.35 5.45 18.29
CA GLY A 56 -5.16 4.91 19.38
C GLY A 56 -5.43 5.98 20.43
N HIS A 57 -4.38 6.70 20.83
CA HIS A 57 -4.50 7.85 21.73
C HIS A 57 -5.40 8.96 21.16
N ALA A 58 -5.27 9.27 19.86
CA ALA A 58 -6.13 10.27 19.22
C ALA A 58 -7.61 9.86 19.24
N ILE A 59 -7.92 8.57 19.04
CA ILE A 59 -9.28 8.03 19.12
C ILE A 59 -9.82 8.07 20.55
N ASP A 60 -9.00 7.73 21.55
CA ASP A 60 -9.41 7.83 22.95
C ASP A 60 -9.68 9.28 23.36
N HIS A 61 -8.90 10.23 22.85
CA HIS A 61 -9.18 11.66 23.04
C HIS A 61 -10.48 12.10 22.34
N TYR A 62 -10.75 11.57 21.14
CA TYR A 62 -12.02 11.80 20.44
C TYR A 62 -13.20 11.25 21.25
N ASP A 63 -13.09 10.05 21.82
CA ASP A 63 -14.10 9.45 22.70
C ASP A 63 -14.43 10.36 23.89
N GLN A 64 -13.39 10.91 24.54
CA GLN A 64 -13.54 11.85 25.65
C GLN A 64 -14.26 13.13 25.24
N CYS A 65 -13.87 13.73 24.10
CA CYS A 65 -14.51 14.93 23.56
C CYS A 65 -15.98 14.71 23.20
N MET A 66 -16.31 13.53 22.67
CA MET A 66 -17.67 13.17 22.29
C MET A 66 -18.54 12.69 23.46
N GLY A 67 -17.93 12.44 24.63
CA GLY A 67 -18.60 11.89 25.81
C GLY A 67 -19.15 10.48 25.62
N ARG A 68 -18.70 9.75 24.58
CA ARG A 68 -19.11 8.38 24.27
C ARG A 68 -18.05 7.71 23.39
N PRO A 69 -17.85 6.39 23.55
CA PRO A 69 -16.91 5.66 22.70
C PRO A 69 -17.41 5.55 21.26
N VAL A 70 -16.48 5.64 20.31
CA VAL A 70 -16.72 5.28 18.92
C VAL A 70 -16.76 3.77 18.76
N ASN A 71 -17.39 3.31 17.68
CA ASN A 71 -17.35 1.92 17.32
C ASN A 71 -15.98 1.59 16.67
N ARG A 72 -15.03 1.12 17.47
CA ARG A 72 -13.67 0.74 17.05
C ARG A 72 -13.66 -0.26 15.88
N ARG A 73 -14.59 -1.23 15.87
CA ARG A 73 -14.76 -2.17 14.74
C ARG A 73 -15.19 -1.46 13.46
N ALA A 74 -16.07 -0.45 13.55
CA ALA A 74 -16.46 0.34 12.39
C ALA A 74 -15.30 1.20 11.86
N VAL A 75 -14.47 1.75 12.75
CA VAL A 75 -13.24 2.47 12.37
C VAL A 75 -12.30 1.53 11.60
N MET A 76 -12.00 0.35 12.15
CA MET A 76 -11.16 -0.64 11.47
C MET A 76 -11.74 -1.10 10.13
N TYR A 77 -13.06 -1.30 10.04
CA TYR A 77 -13.72 -1.61 8.78
C TYR A 77 -13.50 -0.52 7.72
N HIS A 78 -13.67 0.76 8.08
CA HIS A 78 -13.45 1.85 7.14
C HIS A 78 -11.97 2.01 6.78
N ALA A 79 -11.04 1.67 7.67
CA ALA A 79 -9.60 1.75 7.41
C ALA A 79 -9.19 0.71 6.36
N ILE A 80 -9.66 -0.53 6.53
CA ILE A 80 -9.53 -1.63 5.56
C ILE A 80 -10.15 -1.22 4.22
N ARG A 81 -11.40 -0.72 4.24
CA ARG A 81 -12.10 -0.26 3.03
C ARG A 81 -11.29 0.80 2.27
N TRP A 82 -10.78 1.80 2.97
CA TRP A 82 -10.02 2.87 2.35
C TRP A 82 -8.73 2.30 1.77
N GLY A 83 -7.94 1.56 2.55
CA GLY A 83 -6.72 0.92 2.05
C GLY A 83 -6.98 0.10 0.78
N LEU A 84 -8.06 -0.68 0.70
CA LEU A 84 -8.44 -1.41 -0.52
C LEU A 84 -8.87 -0.49 -1.69
N SER A 85 -9.45 0.67 -1.40
CA SER A 85 -9.90 1.62 -2.42
C SER A 85 -8.75 2.37 -3.09
N THR A 86 -7.66 2.69 -2.39
CA THR A 86 -6.55 3.45 -2.97
C THR A 86 -5.92 2.74 -4.19
N PRO A 87 -5.57 1.44 -4.12
CA PRO A 87 -5.10 0.66 -5.26
C PRO A 87 -6.06 0.69 -6.47
N LEU A 88 -7.37 0.63 -6.23
CA LEU A 88 -8.38 0.69 -7.29
C LEU A 88 -8.35 2.05 -8.03
N HIS A 89 -8.13 3.15 -7.31
CA HIS A 89 -8.05 4.48 -7.90
C HIS A 89 -6.73 4.68 -8.69
N VAL A 90 -5.62 4.13 -8.21
CA VAL A 90 -4.30 4.32 -8.86
C VAL A 90 -3.98 3.28 -9.93
N ALA A 91 -4.69 2.16 -9.99
CA ALA A 91 -4.40 1.05 -10.91
C ALA A 91 -4.28 1.49 -12.37
N ASN A 92 -5.21 2.33 -12.86
CA ASN A 92 -5.16 2.82 -14.24
C ASN A 92 -3.99 3.79 -14.49
N MET A 93 -3.58 4.57 -13.47
CA MET A 93 -2.41 5.43 -13.57
C MET A 93 -1.13 4.61 -13.70
N ILE A 94 -1.05 3.43 -13.08
CA ILE A 94 0.11 2.55 -13.22
C ILE A 94 0.07 1.79 -14.55
N ALA A 95 -1.12 1.32 -14.95
CA ALA A 95 -1.28 0.57 -16.21
C ALA A 95 -1.07 1.45 -17.45
N ARG A 96 -1.42 2.75 -17.36
CA ARG A 96 -1.33 3.73 -18.46
C ARG A 96 -0.82 5.07 -17.93
N PRO A 97 0.46 5.17 -17.52
CA PRO A 97 0.96 6.34 -16.83
C PRO A 97 1.00 7.56 -17.75
N PRO A 98 0.39 8.70 -17.35
CA PRO A 98 0.64 9.95 -18.05
C PRO A 98 2.11 10.35 -17.86
N ARG A 99 2.64 11.14 -18.80
CA ARG A 99 4.07 11.55 -18.78
C ARG A 99 4.49 12.25 -17.48
N SER A 100 3.56 12.96 -16.85
CA SER A 100 3.81 13.69 -15.60
C SER A 100 3.75 12.81 -14.34
N LEU A 101 3.37 11.54 -14.43
CA LEU A 101 3.18 10.68 -13.26
C LEU A 101 4.51 10.34 -12.58
N GLU A 102 4.59 10.54 -11.28
CA GLU A 102 5.63 9.91 -10.46
C GLU A 102 5.28 8.42 -10.32
N TYR A 103 5.81 7.61 -11.23
CA TYR A 103 5.42 6.20 -11.36
C TYR A 103 5.75 5.38 -10.10
N ILE A 104 6.91 5.63 -9.49
CA ILE A 104 7.36 4.85 -8.33
C ILE A 104 6.55 5.19 -7.09
N GLN A 105 6.19 6.47 -6.92
CA GLN A 105 5.26 6.89 -5.88
C GLN A 105 3.92 6.15 -5.99
N TYR A 106 3.31 6.17 -7.18
CA TYR A 106 1.99 5.56 -7.40
C TYR A 106 2.05 4.04 -7.27
N LEU A 107 3.13 3.41 -7.73
CA LEU A 107 3.34 1.97 -7.54
C LEU A 107 3.53 1.62 -6.06
N GLY A 108 4.23 2.46 -5.29
CA GLY A 108 4.33 2.35 -3.84
C GLY A 108 2.96 2.40 -3.17
N TRP A 109 2.13 3.39 -3.51
CA TRP A 109 0.73 3.45 -3.03
C TRP A 109 -0.06 2.20 -3.41
N TYR A 110 0.04 1.73 -4.64
CA TYR A 110 -0.68 0.54 -5.08
C TYR A 110 -0.33 -0.71 -4.29
N LEU A 111 0.94 -0.90 -3.93
CA LEU A 111 1.37 -2.11 -3.20
C LEU A 111 1.16 -1.97 -1.69
N VAL A 112 1.61 -0.87 -1.09
CA VAL A 112 1.52 -0.65 0.35
C VAL A 112 0.06 -0.64 0.81
N TYR A 113 -0.83 0.04 0.08
CA TYR A 113 -2.24 0.07 0.43
C TYR A 113 -3.01 -1.21 0.06
N GLN A 114 -2.41 -2.15 -0.68
CA GLN A 114 -2.94 -3.53 -0.75
C GLN A 114 -2.48 -4.39 0.43
N ARG A 115 -1.25 -4.19 0.91
CA ARG A 115 -0.72 -4.90 2.08
C ARG A 115 -1.39 -4.49 3.38
N THR A 116 -1.55 -3.18 3.64
CA THR A 116 -1.98 -2.71 4.96
C THR A 116 -3.37 -3.21 5.38
N PRO A 117 -4.39 -3.32 4.48
CA PRO A 117 -5.65 -3.96 4.82
C PRO A 117 -5.50 -5.42 5.23
N LEU A 118 -4.59 -6.18 4.60
CA LEU A 118 -4.36 -7.59 4.96
C LEU A 118 -3.81 -7.74 6.37
N GLN A 119 -2.94 -6.81 6.80
CA GLN A 119 -2.43 -6.80 8.18
C GLN A 119 -3.55 -6.52 9.19
N GLN A 120 -4.44 -5.58 8.87
CA GLN A 120 -5.59 -5.25 9.72
C GLN A 120 -6.62 -6.40 9.74
N ILE A 121 -6.89 -7.03 8.60
CA ILE A 121 -7.75 -8.24 8.52
C ILE A 121 -7.14 -9.36 9.36
N ALA A 122 -5.84 -9.64 9.19
CA ALA A 122 -5.15 -10.66 9.96
C ALA A 122 -5.23 -10.39 11.47
N TYR A 123 -5.04 -9.16 11.90
CA TYR A 123 -5.22 -8.76 13.29
C TYR A 123 -6.65 -9.01 13.81
N LEU A 124 -7.67 -8.61 13.04
CA LEU A 124 -9.08 -8.80 13.43
C LEU A 124 -9.51 -10.27 13.50
N GLU A 125 -8.94 -11.10 12.63
CA GLU A 125 -9.27 -12.52 12.49
C GLU A 125 -8.29 -13.43 13.27
N ASN A 126 -7.33 -12.85 14.00
CA ASN A 126 -6.27 -13.56 14.74
C ASN A 126 -5.43 -14.51 13.85
N ILE A 127 -5.14 -14.08 12.63
CA ILE A 127 -4.25 -14.78 11.70
C ILE A 127 -2.81 -14.32 11.96
N GLU A 128 -1.91 -15.25 12.23
CA GLU A 128 -0.47 -14.96 12.34
C GLU A 128 0.12 -14.80 10.94
N LEU A 129 0.69 -13.62 10.66
CA LEU A 129 1.31 -13.33 9.38
C LEU A 129 2.80 -13.67 9.41
N GLU A 130 3.21 -14.53 8.49
CA GLU A 130 4.61 -14.89 8.29
C GLU A 130 5.24 -14.08 7.15
N GLU A 131 6.44 -13.53 7.39
CA GLU A 131 7.23 -12.84 6.38
C GLU A 131 7.71 -13.81 5.28
N PRO A 132 7.71 -13.40 4.00
CA PRO A 132 8.22 -14.25 2.93
C PRO A 132 9.75 -14.38 3.01
N ALA A 133 10.26 -15.44 2.39
CA ALA A 133 11.70 -15.56 2.14
C ALA A 133 12.21 -14.37 1.30
N THR A 134 13.43 -13.92 1.58
CA THR A 134 14.08 -12.87 0.79
C THR A 134 14.33 -13.39 -0.63
N PRO A 135 13.89 -12.68 -1.70
CA PRO A 135 14.12 -13.12 -3.06
C PRO A 135 15.60 -13.25 -3.42
N GLU A 136 15.94 -14.32 -4.15
CA GLU A 136 17.31 -14.57 -4.60
C GLU A 136 17.67 -13.71 -5.81
N ALA A 137 18.91 -13.21 -5.82
CA ALA A 137 19.43 -12.43 -6.94
C ALA A 137 19.83 -13.34 -8.10
N MET A 138 19.40 -12.99 -9.31
CA MET A 138 19.85 -13.58 -10.56
C MET A 138 20.67 -12.58 -11.37
N THR A 139 21.68 -13.07 -12.09
CA THR A 139 22.37 -12.27 -13.11
C THR A 139 21.75 -12.57 -14.45
N THR A 140 21.27 -11.53 -15.14
CA THR A 140 20.70 -11.65 -16.48
C THR A 140 21.68 -11.11 -17.53
N PRO A 141 21.52 -11.44 -18.82
CA PRO A 141 22.29 -10.81 -19.89
C PRO A 141 22.14 -9.28 -19.96
N TYR A 142 21.11 -8.71 -19.32
CA TYR A 142 20.80 -7.29 -19.35
C TYR A 142 21.36 -6.51 -18.15
N SER A 143 21.84 -7.19 -17.11
CA SER A 143 22.28 -6.54 -15.87
C SER A 143 23.38 -5.49 -16.11
N VAL A 144 24.33 -5.74 -17.02
CA VAL A 144 25.37 -4.76 -17.40
C VAL A 144 24.79 -3.48 -18.02
N ALA A 145 23.72 -3.60 -18.81
CA ALA A 145 23.07 -2.45 -19.43
C ALA A 145 22.33 -1.59 -18.40
N HIS A 146 21.74 -2.21 -17.37
CA HIS A 146 21.16 -1.48 -16.25
C HIS A 146 22.22 -0.68 -15.49
N ASP A 147 23.35 -1.30 -15.14
CA ASP A 147 24.44 -0.62 -14.42
C ASP A 147 24.99 0.58 -15.22
N ALA A 148 25.23 0.39 -16.52
CA ALA A 148 25.70 1.46 -17.39
C ALA A 148 24.68 2.61 -17.54
N LEU A 149 23.37 2.31 -17.53
CA LEU A 149 22.33 3.35 -17.56
C LEU A 149 22.29 4.14 -16.26
N LEU A 150 22.38 3.47 -15.10
CA LEU A 150 22.37 4.13 -13.80
C LEU A 150 23.56 5.09 -13.64
N ASP A 151 24.76 4.65 -14.00
CA ASP A 151 25.98 5.47 -13.96
C ASP A 151 25.83 6.75 -14.82
N ARG A 152 25.28 6.61 -16.03
CA ARG A 152 25.01 7.77 -16.91
C ARG A 152 23.96 8.72 -16.36
N LEU A 153 22.89 8.21 -15.74
CA LEU A 153 21.87 9.04 -15.12
C LEU A 153 22.43 9.80 -13.92
N GLN A 154 23.23 9.15 -13.07
CA GLN A 154 23.88 9.78 -11.91
C GLN A 154 24.91 10.84 -12.32
N GLY A 155 25.60 10.64 -13.45
CA GLY A 155 26.53 11.62 -14.01
C GLY A 155 25.86 12.79 -14.75
N PHE A 156 24.54 12.76 -14.95
CA PHE A 156 23.83 13.77 -15.73
C PHE A 156 23.71 15.09 -14.96
N LYS A 157 24.09 16.21 -15.61
CA LYS A 157 24.02 17.54 -15.00
C LYS A 157 22.71 18.23 -15.32
N THR A 158 22.07 18.82 -14.31
CA THR A 158 20.82 19.58 -14.44
C THR A 158 21.05 21.07 -14.20
N ASN A 159 20.20 21.91 -14.80
CA ASN A 159 20.32 23.37 -14.74
C ASN A 159 19.16 24.03 -13.97
N SER A 160 18.24 23.25 -13.40
CA SER A 160 17.13 23.73 -12.56
C SER A 160 16.64 22.64 -11.61
N ASP A 161 15.93 23.06 -10.56
CA ASP A 161 15.32 22.15 -9.59
C ASP A 161 14.28 21.23 -10.25
N THR A 162 13.51 21.73 -11.22
CA THR A 162 12.57 20.91 -12.00
C THR A 162 13.30 19.81 -12.77
N GLN A 163 14.43 20.12 -13.40
CA GLN A 163 15.24 19.12 -14.11
C GLN A 163 15.88 18.12 -13.14
N ALA A 164 16.33 18.59 -11.97
CA ALA A 164 16.87 17.71 -10.92
C ALA A 164 15.79 16.75 -10.41
N TYR A 165 14.57 17.25 -10.18
CA TYR A 165 13.43 16.44 -9.79
C TYR A 165 13.06 15.41 -10.86
N ASP A 166 12.97 15.80 -12.14
CA ASP A 166 12.68 14.84 -13.21
C ASP A 166 13.77 13.78 -13.38
N LEU A 167 15.05 14.15 -13.23
CA LEU A 167 16.16 13.19 -13.25
C LEU A 167 16.06 12.19 -12.10
N ASP A 168 15.75 12.67 -10.89
CA ASP A 168 15.55 11.85 -9.70
C ASP A 168 14.39 10.84 -9.87
N ARG A 169 13.29 11.23 -10.52
CA ARG A 169 12.19 10.32 -10.92
C ARG A 169 12.66 9.21 -11.85
N LEU A 170 13.50 9.56 -12.85
CA LEU A 170 14.05 8.59 -13.80
C LEU A 170 15.03 7.62 -13.14
N ILE A 171 15.87 8.11 -12.22
CA ILE A 171 16.80 7.28 -11.45
C ILE A 171 16.03 6.26 -10.61
N ARG A 172 14.98 6.67 -9.87
CA ARG A 172 14.14 5.74 -9.11
C ARG A 172 13.51 4.67 -9.99
N LEU A 173 12.95 5.07 -11.14
CA LEU A 173 12.35 4.13 -12.07
C LEU A 173 13.38 3.14 -12.60
N GLN A 174 14.58 3.61 -12.97
CA GLN A 174 15.66 2.75 -13.41
C GLN A 174 16.09 1.76 -12.31
N GLN A 175 16.22 2.22 -11.07
CA GLN A 175 16.61 1.39 -9.93
C GLN A 175 15.58 0.30 -9.66
N TYR A 176 14.29 0.63 -9.69
CA TYR A 176 13.21 -0.36 -9.61
C TYR A 176 13.31 -1.39 -10.74
N LEU A 177 13.47 -0.95 -12.01
CA LEU A 177 13.59 -1.87 -13.14
C LEU A 177 14.82 -2.78 -13.03
N HIS A 178 15.94 -2.26 -12.53
CA HIS A 178 17.14 -3.06 -12.28
C HIS A 178 16.90 -4.12 -11.19
N ARG A 179 16.19 -3.76 -10.11
CA ARG A 179 15.78 -4.71 -9.08
C ARG A 179 14.80 -5.75 -9.63
N ALA A 180 13.85 -5.34 -10.47
CA ALA A 180 12.90 -6.24 -11.11
C ALA A 180 13.61 -7.25 -12.05
N ASP A 181 14.60 -6.82 -12.84
CA ASP A 181 15.45 -7.73 -13.64
C ASP A 181 16.19 -8.74 -12.76
N ARG A 182 16.76 -8.25 -11.64
CA ARG A 182 17.60 -9.05 -10.76
C ARG A 182 16.84 -10.03 -9.86
N TYR A 183 15.69 -9.65 -9.34
CA TYR A 183 14.95 -10.42 -8.32
C TYR A 183 13.57 -10.88 -8.78
N GLY A 184 13.00 -10.26 -9.83
CA GLY A 184 11.67 -10.55 -10.33
C GLY A 184 11.41 -12.01 -10.67
N PRO A 185 12.33 -12.74 -11.35
CA PRO A 185 12.11 -14.15 -11.65
C PRO A 185 11.88 -15.01 -10.40
N ASP A 186 12.59 -14.74 -9.31
CA ASP A 186 12.43 -15.48 -8.07
C ASP A 186 11.17 -15.03 -7.30
N VAL A 187 10.84 -13.74 -7.33
CA VAL A 187 9.57 -13.21 -6.80
C VAL A 187 8.37 -13.91 -7.44
N ASP A 188 8.36 -14.01 -8.76
CA ASP A 188 7.29 -14.65 -9.54
C ASP A 188 7.25 -16.15 -9.27
N ARG A 189 8.41 -16.81 -9.25
CA ARG A 189 8.51 -18.24 -8.95
C ARG A 189 7.90 -18.56 -7.59
N GLN A 190 8.29 -17.84 -6.53
CA GLN A 190 7.77 -18.04 -5.19
C GLN A 190 6.25 -17.81 -5.13
N ALA A 191 5.72 -16.83 -5.88
CA ALA A 191 4.27 -16.57 -5.90
C ALA A 191 3.50 -17.71 -6.55
N LEU A 192 4.02 -18.26 -7.66
CA LEU A 192 3.40 -19.40 -8.33
C LEU A 192 3.50 -20.69 -7.50
N ASP A 193 4.62 -20.89 -6.81
CA ASP A 193 4.85 -22.05 -5.93
C ASP A 193 3.86 -22.03 -4.75
N GLU A 194 3.69 -20.89 -4.07
CA GLU A 194 2.70 -20.77 -2.98
C GLU A 194 1.25 -20.85 -3.49
N ALA A 195 0.95 -20.26 -4.65
CA ALA A 195 -0.40 -20.35 -5.23
C ALA A 195 -0.81 -21.79 -5.53
N GLN A 196 0.14 -22.69 -5.83
CA GLN A 196 -0.13 -24.11 -6.02
C GLN A 196 -0.74 -24.76 -4.76
N GLU A 197 -0.33 -24.33 -3.57
CA GLU A 197 -0.81 -24.89 -2.30
C GLU A 197 -2.31 -24.61 -2.11
N ILE A 198 -2.76 -23.43 -2.54
CA ILE A 198 -4.17 -23.00 -2.46
C ILE A 198 -4.99 -23.59 -3.61
N LEU A 199 -4.48 -23.49 -4.84
CA LEU A 199 -5.22 -23.86 -6.06
C LEU A 199 -5.16 -25.37 -6.36
N GLY A 200 -4.30 -26.12 -5.68
CA GLY A 200 -4.01 -27.54 -5.95
C GLY A 200 -3.29 -27.80 -7.28
N THR A 201 -3.11 -26.77 -8.13
CA THR A 201 -2.41 -26.84 -9.40
C THR A 201 -1.54 -25.59 -9.57
N ARG A 202 -0.33 -25.77 -10.11
CA ARG A 202 0.61 -24.67 -10.27
C ARG A 202 0.25 -23.84 -11.51
N PRO A 203 -0.01 -22.54 -11.38
CA PRO A 203 -0.22 -21.70 -12.55
C PRO A 203 1.09 -21.55 -13.35
N THR A 204 0.95 -21.33 -14.66
CA THR A 204 2.07 -21.19 -15.60
C THR A 204 2.55 -19.75 -15.74
N SER A 205 1.77 -18.77 -15.27
CA SER A 205 2.08 -17.35 -15.26
C SER A 205 1.32 -16.63 -14.16
N LEU A 206 1.78 -15.44 -13.75
CA LEU A 206 1.06 -14.60 -12.78
C LEU A 206 -0.33 -14.21 -13.27
N LEU A 207 -0.50 -13.94 -14.58
CA LEU A 207 -1.81 -13.64 -15.15
C LEU A 207 -2.79 -14.81 -14.97
N GLN A 208 -2.33 -16.03 -15.26
CA GLN A 208 -3.15 -17.23 -15.03
C GLN A 208 -3.41 -17.45 -13.53
N CYS A 209 -2.42 -17.18 -12.68
CA CYS A 209 -2.57 -17.25 -11.23
C CYS A 209 -3.69 -16.33 -10.74
N ASP A 210 -3.71 -15.07 -11.19
CA ASP A 210 -4.74 -14.10 -10.82
C ASP A 210 -6.14 -14.55 -11.28
N GLN A 211 -6.26 -15.09 -12.50
CA GLN A 211 -7.52 -15.62 -13.01
C GLN A 211 -8.03 -16.80 -12.16
N LEU A 212 -7.15 -17.77 -11.86
CA LEU A 212 -7.50 -18.95 -11.06
C LEU A 212 -7.85 -18.58 -9.62
N LEU A 213 -7.14 -17.62 -9.01
CA LEU A 213 -7.45 -17.12 -7.68
C LEU A 213 -8.82 -16.42 -7.64
N VAL A 214 -9.16 -15.62 -8.65
CA VAL A 214 -10.49 -14.99 -8.75
C VAL A 214 -11.59 -16.06 -8.82
N GLU A 215 -11.42 -17.08 -9.67
CA GLU A 215 -12.39 -18.19 -9.78
C GLU A 215 -12.49 -18.98 -8.47
N PHE A 216 -11.36 -19.26 -7.82
CA PHE A 216 -11.30 -19.96 -6.54
C PHE A 216 -12.01 -19.19 -5.42
N ILE A 217 -11.71 -17.90 -5.27
CA ILE A 217 -12.32 -17.03 -4.24
C ILE A 217 -13.83 -16.90 -4.47
N ALA A 218 -14.27 -16.74 -5.72
CA ALA A 218 -15.69 -16.64 -6.04
C ALA A 218 -16.48 -17.92 -5.71
N GLY A 219 -15.81 -19.07 -5.66
CA GLY A 219 -16.40 -20.37 -5.32
C GLY A 219 -16.26 -20.79 -3.84
N SER A 220 -15.50 -20.05 -3.03
CA SER A 220 -15.28 -20.35 -1.60
C SER A 220 -16.30 -19.64 -0.69
N ALA A 221 -16.57 -20.22 0.48
CA ALA A 221 -17.36 -19.58 1.54
C ALA A 221 -16.49 -19.01 2.67
N GLY A 222 -15.18 -18.84 2.42
CA GLY A 222 -14.21 -18.26 3.37
C GLY A 222 -13.35 -19.30 4.09
N GLU A 223 -13.46 -20.58 3.75
CA GLU A 223 -12.68 -21.65 4.40
C GLU A 223 -11.16 -21.49 4.20
N SER A 224 -10.74 -20.78 3.15
CA SER A 224 -9.34 -20.51 2.81
C SER A 224 -8.93 -19.06 3.09
N ASP A 225 -9.71 -18.27 3.84
CA ASP A 225 -9.43 -16.85 4.06
C ASP A 225 -8.07 -16.62 4.72
N ALA A 226 -7.70 -17.45 5.70
CA ALA A 226 -6.38 -17.35 6.35
C ALA A 226 -5.22 -17.57 5.38
N ASP A 227 -5.32 -18.62 4.54
CA ASP A 227 -4.31 -18.96 3.54
C ASP A 227 -4.22 -17.88 2.46
N LEU A 228 -5.36 -17.33 2.03
CA LEU A 228 -5.43 -16.25 1.05
C LEU A 228 -4.82 -14.95 1.59
N VAL A 229 -5.16 -14.58 2.83
CA VAL A 229 -4.58 -13.41 3.50
C VAL A 229 -3.06 -13.54 3.60
N GLN A 230 -2.56 -14.70 4.03
CA GLN A 230 -1.14 -15.00 4.12
C GLN A 230 -0.45 -14.93 2.75
N TYR A 231 -1.05 -15.52 1.72
CA TYR A 231 -0.54 -15.52 0.36
C TYR A 231 -0.45 -14.11 -0.24
N PHE A 232 -1.53 -13.33 -0.18
CA PHE A 232 -1.53 -11.97 -0.72
C PHE A 232 -0.57 -11.07 0.06
N TYR A 233 -0.48 -11.25 1.39
CA TYR A 233 0.48 -10.52 2.21
C TYR A 233 1.92 -10.78 1.74
N ARG A 234 2.32 -12.06 1.63
CA ARG A 234 3.66 -12.42 1.14
C ARG A 234 3.92 -11.94 -0.27
N ARG A 235 2.94 -12.05 -1.16
CA ARG A 235 3.05 -11.56 -2.55
C ARG A 235 3.33 -10.05 -2.59
N PHE A 236 2.58 -9.24 -1.86
CA PHE A 236 2.80 -7.79 -1.85
C PHE A 236 4.12 -7.42 -1.16
N ARG A 237 4.52 -8.11 -0.10
CA ARG A 237 5.84 -7.94 0.53
C ARG A 237 6.99 -8.21 -0.44
N ARG A 238 6.90 -9.26 -1.27
CA ARG A 238 7.91 -9.53 -2.31
C ARG A 238 7.91 -8.48 -3.43
N GLN A 239 6.75 -7.92 -3.80
CA GLN A 239 6.67 -6.83 -4.76
C GLN A 239 7.25 -5.52 -4.18
N GLU A 240 6.94 -5.20 -2.92
CA GLU A 240 7.54 -4.07 -2.20
C GLU A 240 9.07 -4.21 -2.08
N PHE A 241 9.58 -5.43 -1.90
CA PHE A 241 11.02 -5.67 -1.91
C PHE A 241 11.70 -5.20 -3.21
N LEU A 242 11.02 -5.25 -4.36
CA LEU A 242 11.56 -4.74 -5.63
C LEU A 242 11.72 -3.22 -5.62
N LEU A 243 10.98 -2.51 -4.76
CA LEU A 243 11.03 -1.04 -4.62
C LEU A 243 11.93 -0.57 -3.48
N LYS A 244 12.58 -1.49 -2.75
CA LYS A 244 13.51 -1.16 -1.68
C LYS A 244 14.55 -0.12 -2.12
N GLY A 245 14.62 0.99 -1.39
CA GLY A 245 15.53 2.11 -1.64
C GLY A 245 14.95 3.20 -2.54
N VAL A 246 13.75 3.01 -3.10
CA VAL A 246 13.07 4.01 -3.94
C VAL A 246 11.66 4.37 -3.46
N LEU A 247 11.17 3.76 -2.37
CA LEU A 247 9.83 4.02 -1.78
C LEU A 247 9.72 5.31 -0.97
N ARG A 248 10.85 5.98 -0.66
CA ARG A 248 10.90 7.21 0.14
C ARG A 248 10.14 7.06 1.47
N GLU A 249 9.12 7.86 1.72
CA GLU A 249 8.31 7.86 2.95
C GLU A 249 7.57 6.54 3.20
N LEU A 250 7.33 5.75 2.15
CA LEU A 250 6.69 4.44 2.26
C LEU A 250 7.67 3.30 2.61
N GLU A 251 8.98 3.58 2.63
CA GLU A 251 9.99 2.57 2.95
C GLU A 251 9.82 2.11 4.40
N GLY A 252 9.51 0.82 4.58
CA GLY A 252 9.27 0.24 5.91
C GLY A 252 7.96 0.67 6.56
N ALA A 253 7.03 1.28 5.81
CA ALA A 253 5.76 1.74 6.34
C ALA A 253 4.93 0.60 6.95
N SER A 254 4.37 0.87 8.13
CA SER A 254 3.50 -0.05 8.88
C SER A 254 2.19 0.63 9.21
N VAL A 255 1.09 -0.12 9.17
CA VAL A 255 -0.21 0.37 9.63
C VAL A 255 -0.37 0.10 11.13
N GLN A 256 -0.92 1.06 11.87
CA GLN A 256 -1.27 0.89 13.27
C GLN A 256 -2.51 0.00 13.44
N MET A 257 -2.60 -0.68 14.58
CA MET A 257 -3.77 -1.46 14.98
C MET A 257 -4.57 -0.70 16.04
N LEU A 258 -5.88 -0.90 16.03
CA LEU A 258 -6.77 -0.37 17.06
C LEU A 258 -7.20 -1.50 17.99
N GLU A 259 -6.96 -1.34 19.28
CA GLU A 259 -7.57 -2.21 20.29
C GLU A 259 -9.10 -2.08 20.22
N LEU A 260 -9.83 -3.20 20.33
CA LEU A 260 -11.28 -3.27 20.09
C LEU A 260 -12.13 -3.09 21.34
#